data_AF-A0A251XCZ9-F1
#
_entry.id   AF-A0A251XCZ9-F1
#
_cell.length_a   1.000
_cell.length_b   1.000
_cell.length_c   1.000
_cell.angle_alpha   90.00
_cell.angle_beta   90.00
_cell.angle_gamma   90.00
#
_symmetry.space_group_name_H-M   'P 1'
#
loop_
_entity.id
_entity.type
_entity.pdbx_description
1 polymer ?
#
loop_
_entity_poly.entity_id
_entity_poly.type
_entity_poly.pdbx_seq_one_letter_code
_entity_poly.pdbx_strand_id
1 'polypeptide(L)'
;MRSKLLWPIAAVAATVVGAIIPMLFFTGYYFVNDTEAGAYGQWFEIGRRILDGNWSLLNPTVWQSGNYQAEGAWGIYSPFLWAVGLGSQLMSNAALYSTIVKLVCLAIASAGLYVLARAYGVTRPWAAVVATAVPLAGFTLYFDAPSWVNGLMAWAFWPLAVGLSRRVVRARANPWAPSSPPSPWWASATRPPRSCWRRRSGRCSSRRSSAAVVLRCCGPSGSR
;
A
#
# COMPACT_ATOMS: atom_id res chain seq x y z
N MET A 1 5.13 9.34 -18.88
CA MET A 1 4.88 9.46 -17.42
C MET A 1 3.39 9.39 -17.08
N ARG A 2 2.50 10.03 -17.85
CA ARG A 2 1.04 10.05 -17.68
C ARG A 2 0.38 8.68 -17.45
N SER A 3 0.77 7.64 -18.21
CA SER A 3 0.22 6.27 -18.06
C SER A 3 0.65 5.53 -16.79
N LYS A 4 1.73 5.95 -16.11
CA LYS A 4 2.23 5.30 -14.89
C LYS A 4 1.45 5.72 -13.64
N LEU A 5 0.95 6.96 -13.63
CA LEU A 5 0.16 7.53 -12.52
C LEU A 5 -1.35 7.39 -12.73
N LEU A 6 -1.81 7.16 -13.96
CA LEU A 6 -3.24 6.98 -14.27
C LEU A 6 -3.89 5.90 -13.40
N TRP A 7 -3.28 4.72 -13.31
CA TRP A 7 -3.84 3.59 -12.57
C TRP A 7 -3.97 3.80 -11.06
N PRO A 8 -2.92 4.24 -10.33
CA PRO A 8 -3.07 4.52 -8.90
C PRO A 8 -4.05 5.67 -8.64
N ILE A 9 -4.05 6.74 -9.46
CA ILE A 9 -5.00 7.85 -9.30
C ILE A 9 -6.43 7.37 -9.53
N ALA A 10 -6.67 6.59 -10.59
CA ALA A 10 -7.99 6.03 -10.89
C ALA A 10 -8.47 5.10 -9.77
N ALA A 11 -7.58 4.28 -9.19
CA ALA A 11 -7.92 3.40 -8.08
C ALA A 11 -8.35 4.19 -6.84
N VAL A 12 -7.57 5.21 -6.45
CA VAL A 12 -7.90 6.09 -5.32
C VAL A 12 -9.21 6.84 -5.56
N ALA A 13 -9.38 7.42 -6.75
CA ALA A 13 -10.60 8.12 -7.11
C ALA A 13 -11.82 7.18 -7.06
N ALA A 14 -11.71 5.96 -7.60
CA ALA A 14 -12.78 4.97 -7.54
C ALA A 14 -13.09 4.53 -6.11
N THR A 15 -12.08 4.36 -5.26
CA THR A 15 -12.27 4.07 -3.83
C THR A 15 -13.03 5.20 -3.14
N VAL A 16 -12.62 6.45 -3.34
CA VAL A 16 -13.25 7.61 -2.70
C VAL A 16 -14.69 7.78 -3.20
N VAL A 17 -14.93 7.65 -4.51
CA VAL A 17 -16.29 7.71 -5.07
C VAL A 17 -17.16 6.59 -4.50
N GLY A 18 -16.66 5.35 -4.45
CA GLY A 18 -17.36 4.22 -3.85
C GLY A 18 -17.68 4.42 -2.37
N ALA A 19 -16.73 5.00 -1.63
CA ALA A 19 -16.88 5.32 -0.22
C ALA A 19 -17.90 6.46 0.04
N ILE A 20 -18.16 7.32 -0.94
CA ILE A 20 -19.19 8.36 -0.82
C ILE A 20 -20.60 7.80 -1.04
N ILE A 21 -20.76 6.67 -1.74
CA ILE A 21 -22.09 6.11 -2.06
C ILE A 21 -22.98 5.93 -0.82
N PRO A 22 -22.52 5.34 0.31
CA PRO A 22 -23.34 5.23 1.52
C PRO A 22 -23.86 6.58 2.05
N MET A 23 -23.11 7.66 1.85
CA MET A 23 -23.50 8.99 2.32
C MET A 23 -24.69 9.58 1.55
N LEU A 24 -24.96 9.07 0.34
CA LEU A 24 -26.15 9.45 -0.43
C LEU A 24 -27.44 8.96 0.23
N PHE A 25 -27.34 7.95 1.09
CA PHE A 25 -28.46 7.36 1.83
C PHE A 25 -28.42 7.73 3.33
N PHE A 26 -27.21 7.85 3.90
CA PHE A 26 -27.00 8.11 5.31
C PHE A 26 -25.97 9.21 5.51
N THR A 27 -26.41 10.45 5.72
CA THR A 27 -25.52 11.63 5.86
C THR A 27 -24.54 11.52 7.02
N GLY A 28 -24.90 10.78 8.07
CA GLY A 28 -24.06 10.49 9.23
C GLY A 28 -23.22 9.22 9.14
N TYR A 29 -23.13 8.56 7.97
CA TYR A 29 -22.52 7.23 7.84
C TYR A 29 -21.14 7.12 8.50
N TYR A 30 -20.28 8.13 8.33
CA TYR A 30 -18.92 8.14 8.85
C TYR A 30 -18.79 8.68 10.29
N PHE A 31 -19.90 8.89 10.99
CA PHE A 31 -19.92 9.43 12.34
C PHE A 31 -20.93 8.68 13.21
N VAL A 32 -20.59 7.42 13.53
CA VAL A 32 -21.45 6.52 14.33
C VAL A 32 -20.59 5.75 15.34
N ASN A 33 -21.18 5.35 16.46
CA ASN A 33 -20.64 4.46 17.48
C ASN A 33 -19.28 4.90 18.04
N ASP A 34 -18.17 4.21 17.76
CA ASP A 34 -16.88 4.51 18.37
C ASP A 34 -16.38 5.90 17.94
N THR A 35 -16.75 6.31 16.72
CA THR A 35 -16.34 7.61 16.19
C THR A 35 -17.03 8.77 16.89
N GLU A 36 -18.35 8.66 17.09
CA GLU A 36 -19.13 9.70 17.75
C GLU A 36 -18.89 9.72 19.27
N ALA A 37 -18.77 8.55 19.88
CA ALA A 37 -18.68 8.40 21.34
C ALA A 37 -17.28 8.67 21.89
N GLY A 38 -16.22 8.42 21.10
CA GLY A 38 -14.84 8.47 21.60
C GLY A 38 -13.84 9.14 20.67
N ALA A 39 -13.78 8.72 19.41
CA ALA A 39 -12.65 9.08 18.55
C ALA A 39 -12.51 10.59 18.31
N TYR A 40 -13.63 11.27 18.00
CA TYR A 40 -13.57 12.71 17.73
C TYR A 40 -13.14 13.51 18.97
N GLY A 41 -13.63 13.14 20.15
CA GLY A 41 -13.21 13.76 21.41
C GLY A 41 -11.71 13.59 21.67
N GLN A 42 -11.15 12.42 21.34
CA GLN A 42 -9.71 12.16 21.44
C GLN A 42 -8.91 13.02 20.46
N TRP A 43 -9.36 13.18 19.22
CA TRP A 43 -8.70 14.07 18.25
C TRP A 43 -8.71 15.52 18.72
N PHE A 44 -9.85 15.98 19.24
CA PHE A 44 -9.96 17.33 19.77
C PHE A 44 -9.01 17.56 20.93
N GLU A 45 -8.94 16.63 21.87
CA GLU A 45 -8.02 16.71 23.00
C GLU A 45 -6.55 16.68 22.55
N ILE A 46 -6.17 15.81 21.62
CA ILE A 46 -4.81 15.79 21.05
C ILE A 46 -4.46 17.14 20.42
N GLY A 47 -5.37 17.73 19.65
CA GLY A 47 -5.19 19.04 19.03
C GLY A 47 -4.92 20.13 20.07
N ARG A 48 -5.76 20.20 21.10
CA ARG A 48 -5.61 21.15 22.20
C ARG A 48 -4.29 20.97 22.94
N ARG A 49 -3.90 19.73 23.25
CA ARG A 49 -2.64 19.43 23.95
C ARG A 49 -1.41 19.81 23.13
N ILE A 50 -1.43 19.62 21.81
CA ILE A 50 -0.34 20.06 20.93
C ILE A 50 -0.22 21.59 20.96
N LEU A 51 -1.34 22.32 20.90
CA LEU A 51 -1.36 23.79 20.95
C LEU A 51 -0.90 24.32 22.31
N ASP A 52 -1.27 23.65 23.39
CA ASP A 52 -0.87 23.99 24.76
C ASP A 52 0.56 23.54 25.11
N GLY A 53 1.26 22.83 24.22
CA GLY A 53 2.58 22.26 24.47
C GLY A 53 2.60 21.16 25.53
N ASN A 54 1.46 20.51 25.79
CA ASN A 54 1.30 19.46 26.79
C ASN A 54 1.65 18.08 26.21
N TRP A 55 2.84 17.60 26.54
CA TRP A 55 3.36 16.30 26.11
C TRP A 55 3.22 15.18 27.17
N SER A 56 2.36 15.35 28.17
CA SER A 56 2.20 14.35 29.24
C SER A 56 1.77 12.99 28.67
N LEU A 57 2.38 11.93 29.17
CA LEU A 57 2.18 10.57 28.64
C LEU A 57 0.79 10.01 28.97
N LEU A 58 0.27 10.41 30.13
CA LEU A 58 -1.01 10.00 30.67
C LEU A 58 -1.87 11.25 30.94
N ASN A 59 -3.15 11.17 30.60
CA ASN A 59 -4.16 12.09 31.06
C ASN A 59 -5.15 11.33 31.97
N PRO A 60 -5.15 11.60 33.30
CA PRO A 60 -6.03 10.90 34.24
C PRO A 60 -7.49 11.37 34.17
N THR A 61 -7.79 12.45 33.45
CA THR A 61 -9.17 12.98 33.33
C THR A 61 -9.96 12.30 32.22
N VAL A 62 -9.31 11.47 31.40
CA VAL A 62 -9.93 10.68 30.34
C VAL A 62 -9.88 9.22 30.77
N TRP A 63 -11.03 8.55 30.74
CA TRP A 63 -11.20 7.20 31.29
C TRP A 63 -10.34 6.15 30.57
N GLN A 64 -10.91 5.43 29.58
CA GLN A 64 -10.22 4.26 29.04
C GLN A 64 -9.15 4.63 28.02
N SER A 65 -9.12 5.88 27.56
CA SER A 65 -8.24 6.37 26.48
C SER A 65 -7.24 7.45 26.91
N GLY A 66 -6.95 7.56 28.20
CA GLY A 66 -6.02 8.56 28.74
C GLY A 66 -4.54 8.24 28.51
N ASN A 67 -4.20 7.03 28.06
CA ASN A 67 -2.82 6.57 27.95
C ASN A 67 -2.26 6.75 26.54
N TYR A 68 -1.98 8.00 26.19
CA TYR A 68 -1.51 8.39 24.86
C TYR A 68 -0.15 7.82 24.46
N GLN A 69 0.60 7.19 25.38
CA GLN A 69 1.84 6.49 25.07
C GLN A 69 1.67 4.98 24.92
N ALA A 70 0.96 4.31 25.85
CA ALA A 70 0.95 2.85 25.92
C ALA A 70 -0.24 2.18 25.19
N GLU A 71 -1.37 2.87 24.96
CA GLU A 71 -2.52 2.25 24.29
C GLU A 71 -2.28 1.97 22.80
N GLY A 72 -1.30 2.62 22.17
CA GLY A 72 -1.02 2.48 20.75
C GLY A 72 -2.10 3.06 19.80
N ALA A 73 -3.34 3.25 20.29
CA ALA A 73 -4.46 3.80 19.52
C ALA A 73 -4.33 5.32 19.27
N TRP A 74 -3.96 6.08 20.30
CA TRP A 74 -3.96 7.55 20.30
C TRP A 74 -2.56 8.17 20.41
N GLY A 75 -1.54 7.48 19.90
CA GLY A 75 -0.13 7.83 20.06
C GLY A 75 0.19 9.32 19.91
N ILE A 76 0.62 9.98 21.00
CA ILE A 76 1.00 11.41 20.99
C ILE A 76 2.26 11.68 20.14
N TYR A 77 2.93 10.65 19.63
CA TYR A 77 4.09 10.79 18.74
C TYR A 77 3.77 10.47 17.28
N SER A 78 2.49 10.29 16.93
CA SER A 78 2.08 10.05 15.54
C SER A 78 1.86 11.39 14.82
N PRO A 79 2.69 11.75 13.82
CA PRO A 79 2.50 12.99 13.06
C PRO A 79 1.16 13.03 12.33
N PHE A 80 0.62 11.86 11.98
CA PHE A 80 -0.71 11.74 11.40
C PHE A 80 -1.79 12.15 12.41
N LEU A 81 -1.70 11.67 13.66
CA LEU A 81 -2.62 12.11 14.71
C LEU A 81 -2.43 13.57 15.09
N TRP A 82 -1.25 14.15 14.93
CA TRP A 82 -1.07 15.60 15.08
C TRP A 82 -1.83 16.38 14.03
N ALA A 83 -1.75 15.97 12.76
CA ALA A 83 -2.49 16.60 11.67
C ALA A 83 -4.01 16.46 11.88
N VAL A 84 -4.47 15.30 12.34
CA VAL A 84 -5.88 15.07 12.67
C VAL A 84 -6.31 15.90 13.89
N GLY A 85 -5.50 15.94 14.94
CA GLY A 85 -5.80 16.71 16.15
C GLY A 85 -5.86 18.22 15.86
N LEU A 86 -4.85 18.77 15.20
CA LEU A 86 -4.83 20.19 14.81
C LEU A 86 -5.96 20.53 13.83
N GLY A 87 -6.26 19.65 12.87
CA GLY A 87 -7.36 19.86 11.94
C GLY A 87 -8.73 19.89 12.62
N SER A 88 -8.91 19.11 13.68
CA SER A 88 -10.16 19.12 14.47
C SER A 88 -10.44 20.47 15.13
N GLN A 89 -9.40 21.27 15.42
CA GLN A 89 -9.54 22.61 16.01
C GLN A 89 -10.04 23.66 15.00
N LEU A 90 -9.95 23.36 13.70
CA LEU A 90 -10.32 24.29 12.62
C LEU A 90 -11.76 24.12 12.13
N MET A 91 -12.41 23.00 12.47
CA MET A 91 -13.75 22.66 11.98
C MET A 91 -14.73 22.48 13.13
N SER A 92 -15.86 23.20 13.06
CA SER A 92 -16.94 23.10 14.04
C SER A 92 -17.83 21.87 13.86
N ASN A 93 -17.85 21.27 12.66
CA ASN A 93 -18.69 20.11 12.36
C ASN A 93 -17.89 18.80 12.50
N ALA A 94 -18.13 18.09 13.61
CA ALA A 94 -17.47 16.82 13.93
C ALA A 94 -17.74 15.71 12.91
N ALA A 95 -18.97 15.61 12.41
CA ALA A 95 -19.37 14.57 11.46
C ALA A 95 -18.68 14.76 10.10
N LEU A 96 -18.66 16.01 9.61
CA LEU A 96 -17.95 16.36 8.39
C LEU A 96 -16.44 16.13 8.52
N TYR A 97 -15.85 16.58 9.63
CA TYR A 97 -14.42 16.42 9.86
C TYR A 97 -14.02 14.93 9.90
N SER A 98 -14.77 14.12 10.65
CA SER A 98 -14.55 12.68 10.75
C SER A 98 -14.67 12.00 9.39
N THR A 99 -15.64 12.41 8.58
CA THR A 99 -15.80 11.92 7.21
C THR A 99 -14.54 12.19 6.37
N ILE A 100 -14.01 13.41 6.41
CA ILE A 100 -12.81 13.80 5.65
C ILE A 100 -11.62 12.92 6.07
N VAL A 101 -11.38 12.77 7.37
CA VAL A 101 -10.28 11.95 7.91
C VAL A 101 -10.38 10.50 7.43
N LYS A 102 -11.59 9.93 7.44
CA LYS A 102 -11.84 8.55 7.03
C LYS A 102 -11.68 8.34 5.52
N LEU A 103 -12.15 9.28 4.71
CA LEU A 103 -11.91 9.26 3.26
C LEU A 103 -10.41 9.36 2.93
N VAL A 104 -9.66 10.18 3.67
CA VAL A 104 -8.19 10.25 3.54
C VAL A 104 -7.55 8.90 3.90
N CYS A 105 -7.98 8.25 4.99
CA CYS A 105 -7.48 6.91 5.36
C CYS A 105 -7.75 5.88 4.25
N LEU A 106 -8.96 5.86 3.69
CA LEU A 106 -9.31 4.95 2.58
C LEU A 106 -8.48 5.24 1.31
N ALA A 107 -8.20 6.51 1.02
CA ALA A 107 -7.33 6.90 -0.09
C ALA A 107 -5.88 6.44 0.12
N ILE A 108 -5.34 6.60 1.33
CA ILE A 108 -4.02 6.10 1.74
C ILE A 108 -3.96 4.58 1.61
N ALA A 109 -4.99 3.88 2.09
CA ALA A 109 -5.10 2.43 1.99
C ALA A 109 -5.09 1.95 0.53
N SER A 110 -5.91 2.59 -0.32
CA SER A 110 -5.98 2.30 -1.77
C SER A 110 -4.62 2.50 -2.45
N ALA A 111 -3.96 3.63 -2.20
CA ALA A 111 -2.62 3.89 -2.71
C ALA A 111 -1.60 2.84 -2.22
N GLY A 112 -1.68 2.44 -0.96
CA GLY A 112 -0.86 1.39 -0.36
C GLY A 112 -1.05 0.02 -0.97
N LEU A 113 -2.29 -0.38 -1.16
CA LEU A 113 -2.65 -1.64 -1.79
C LEU A 113 -2.19 -1.68 -3.25
N TYR A 114 -2.27 -0.56 -3.96
CA TYR A 114 -1.69 -0.47 -5.30
C TYR A 114 -0.16 -0.68 -5.25
N VAL A 115 0.54 0.00 -4.34
CA VAL A 115 1.99 -0.12 -4.16
C VAL A 115 2.38 -1.56 -3.82
N LEU A 116 1.64 -2.20 -2.91
CA LEU A 116 1.83 -3.56 -2.45
C LEU A 116 1.58 -4.57 -3.56
N ALA A 117 0.42 -4.52 -4.23
CA ALA A 117 0.09 -5.41 -5.34
C ALA A 117 1.15 -5.33 -6.45
N ARG A 118 1.61 -4.11 -6.75
CA ARG A 118 2.73 -3.89 -7.69
C ARG A 118 4.04 -4.49 -7.22
N ALA A 119 4.33 -4.51 -5.92
CA ALA A 119 5.50 -5.16 -5.34
C ALA A 119 5.44 -6.70 -5.36
N TYR A 120 4.25 -7.28 -5.59
CA TYR A 120 4.05 -8.71 -5.86
C TYR A 120 3.98 -9.04 -7.36
N GLY A 121 4.15 -8.05 -8.25
CA GLY A 121 4.18 -8.27 -9.70
C GLY A 121 2.82 -8.27 -10.38
N VAL A 122 1.72 -8.01 -9.66
CA VAL A 122 0.34 -7.93 -10.23
C VAL A 122 0.28 -6.82 -11.28
N THR A 123 -0.26 -7.08 -12.47
CA THR A 123 -0.32 -6.08 -13.57
C THR A 123 -1.08 -4.81 -13.16
N ARG A 124 -0.81 -3.67 -13.81
CA ARG A 124 -1.37 -2.36 -13.40
C ARG A 124 -2.90 -2.32 -13.30
N PRO A 125 -3.66 -2.89 -14.25
CA PRO A 125 -5.12 -2.89 -14.16
C PRO A 125 -5.61 -3.70 -12.95
N TRP A 126 -5.07 -4.91 -12.76
CA TRP A 126 -5.44 -5.77 -11.64
C TRP A 126 -4.99 -5.21 -10.29
N ALA A 127 -3.85 -4.51 -10.24
CA ALA A 127 -3.42 -3.80 -9.04
C ALA A 127 -4.39 -2.66 -8.68
N ALA A 128 -4.97 -1.97 -9.68
CA ALA A 128 -6.00 -0.96 -9.44
C ALA A 128 -7.30 -1.59 -8.95
N VAL A 129 -7.73 -2.74 -9.52
CA VAL A 129 -8.90 -3.48 -9.03
C VAL A 129 -8.74 -3.88 -7.56
N VAL A 130 -7.58 -4.43 -7.18
CA VAL A 130 -7.29 -4.79 -5.78
C VAL A 130 -7.30 -3.56 -4.88
N ALA A 131 -6.64 -2.48 -5.32
CA ALA A 131 -6.59 -1.21 -4.58
C ALA A 131 -7.97 -0.59 -4.37
N THR A 132 -8.92 -0.80 -5.28
CA THR A 132 -10.30 -0.32 -5.13
C THR A 132 -11.17 -1.27 -4.32
N ALA A 133 -11.12 -2.58 -4.61
CA ALA A 133 -12.03 -3.56 -4.03
C ALA A 133 -11.77 -3.80 -2.54
N VAL A 134 -10.51 -3.78 -2.11
CA VAL A 134 -10.14 -4.12 -0.73
C VAL A 134 -10.59 -3.04 0.28
N PRO A 135 -10.41 -1.72 0.05
CA PRO A 135 -10.97 -0.69 0.93
C PRO A 135 -12.50 -0.63 0.93
N LEU A 136 -13.13 -1.07 -0.18
CA LEU A 136 -14.58 -1.15 -0.31
C LEU A 136 -15.13 -2.53 0.12
N ALA A 137 -14.28 -3.39 0.69
CA ALA A 137 -14.72 -4.68 1.21
C ALA A 137 -15.67 -4.49 2.40
N GLY A 138 -16.56 -5.45 2.59
CA GLY A 138 -17.64 -5.37 3.58
C GLY A 138 -17.15 -4.94 4.96
N PHE A 139 -16.14 -5.61 5.54
CA PHE A 139 -15.65 -5.25 6.88
C PHE A 139 -15.09 -3.82 6.95
N THR A 140 -14.21 -3.44 6.01
CA THR A 140 -13.60 -2.11 6.00
C THR A 140 -14.66 -1.02 5.83
N LEU A 141 -15.56 -1.17 4.86
CA LEU A 141 -16.55 -0.15 4.55
C LEU A 141 -17.69 -0.12 5.58
N TYR A 142 -18.14 -1.26 6.10
CA TYR A 142 -19.29 -1.37 7.00
C TYR A 142 -18.94 -1.22 8.49
N PHE A 143 -17.73 -1.57 8.91
CA PHE A 143 -17.36 -1.58 10.33
C PHE A 143 -16.29 -0.54 10.65
N ASP A 144 -15.11 -0.67 10.04
CA ASP A 144 -13.96 0.19 10.34
C ASP A 144 -14.21 1.64 9.92
N ALA A 145 -14.76 1.84 8.73
CA ALA A 145 -14.96 3.18 8.20
C ALA A 145 -16.06 3.96 8.93
N PRO A 146 -17.27 3.44 9.23
CA PRO A 146 -18.29 4.22 9.93
C PRO A 146 -18.04 4.32 11.43
N SER A 147 -17.54 3.26 12.07
CA SER A 147 -17.41 3.17 13.53
C SER A 147 -15.95 3.13 13.99
N TRP A 148 -15.20 2.07 13.63
CA TRP A 148 -13.94 1.74 14.30
C TRP A 148 -12.70 2.38 13.66
N VAL A 149 -12.55 3.69 13.86
CA VAL A 149 -11.52 4.48 13.17
C VAL A 149 -10.07 4.11 13.54
N ASN A 150 -9.84 3.56 14.74
CA ASN A 150 -8.51 3.09 15.15
C ASN A 150 -8.04 1.92 14.27
N GLY A 151 -8.95 0.97 14.03
CA GLY A 151 -8.73 -0.13 13.09
C GLY A 151 -8.48 0.41 11.69
N LEU A 152 -9.34 1.31 11.21
CA LEU A 152 -9.20 1.92 9.88
C LEU A 152 -7.84 2.61 9.68
N MET A 153 -7.41 3.43 10.66
CA MET A 153 -6.15 4.17 10.59
C MET A 153 -4.96 3.23 10.57
N ALA A 154 -4.89 2.26 11.49
CA ALA A 154 -3.81 1.27 11.51
C ALA A 154 -3.76 0.47 10.20
N TRP A 155 -4.93 0.04 9.72
CA TRP A 155 -5.08 -0.72 8.50
C TRP A 155 -4.71 0.08 7.24
N ALA A 156 -4.99 1.38 7.21
CA ALA A 156 -4.72 2.23 6.04
C ALA A 156 -3.23 2.36 5.71
N PHE A 157 -2.37 2.47 6.72
CA PHE A 157 -0.93 2.61 6.52
C PHE A 157 -0.22 1.28 6.29
N TRP A 158 -0.81 0.16 6.74
CA TRP A 158 -0.18 -1.15 6.67
C TRP A 158 0.25 -1.57 5.24
N PRO A 159 -0.60 -1.47 4.20
CA PRO A 159 -0.21 -1.83 2.85
C PRO A 159 0.94 -0.98 2.29
N LEU A 160 0.97 0.32 2.61
CA LEU A 160 2.09 1.20 2.24
C LEU A 160 3.38 0.77 2.94
N ALA A 161 3.33 0.56 4.25
CA ALA A 161 4.50 0.16 5.05
C ALA A 161 5.12 -1.14 4.51
N VAL A 162 4.29 -2.17 4.31
CA VAL A 162 4.76 -3.47 3.78
C VAL A 162 5.22 -3.35 2.32
N GLY A 163 4.45 -2.63 1.49
CA GLY A 163 4.74 -2.48 0.06
C GLY A 163 6.06 -1.75 -0.20
N LEU A 164 6.31 -0.67 0.53
CA LEU A 164 7.56 0.10 0.45
C LEU A 164 8.74 -0.69 1.02
N SER A 165 8.57 -1.32 2.19
CA SER A 165 9.61 -2.17 2.79
C SER A 165 10.04 -3.29 1.85
N ARG A 166 9.08 -3.97 1.20
CA ARG A 166 9.36 -5.01 0.22
C ARG A 166 10.13 -4.50 -0.99
N ARG A 167 9.83 -3.31 -1.50
CA ARG A 167 10.55 -2.71 -2.64
C ARG A 167 12.01 -2.43 -2.28
N VAL A 168 12.25 -1.92 -1.08
CA VAL A 168 13.60 -1.64 -0.61
C VAL A 168 14.38 -2.94 -0.41
N VAL A 169 13.82 -3.89 0.35
CA VAL A 169 14.51 -5.12 0.74
C VAL A 169 14.72 -6.07 -0.45
N ARG A 170 13.68 -6.32 -1.26
CA ARG A 170 13.73 -7.36 -2.30
C ARG A 170 14.04 -6.83 -3.69
N ALA A 171 13.59 -5.62 -4.03
CA ALA A 171 13.73 -5.09 -5.38
C ALA A 171 14.94 -4.16 -5.54
N ARG A 172 15.66 -3.84 -4.45
CA ARG A 172 16.73 -2.80 -4.41
C ARG A 172 16.31 -1.52 -5.15
N ALA A 173 15.01 -1.22 -5.09
CA ALA A 173 14.41 -0.13 -5.85
C ALA A 173 14.14 1.03 -4.90
N ASN A 174 14.30 2.25 -5.40
CA ASN A 174 13.91 3.45 -4.67
C ASN A 174 12.42 3.33 -4.26
N PRO A 175 12.06 3.54 -2.98
CA PRO A 175 10.68 3.43 -2.48
C PRO A 175 9.66 4.19 -3.33
N TRP A 176 10.07 5.35 -3.86
CA TRP A 176 9.22 6.29 -4.58
C TRP A 176 9.27 6.15 -6.10
N ALA A 177 10.17 5.32 -6.64
CA ALA A 177 10.28 5.17 -8.08
C ALA A 177 9.05 4.43 -8.65
N PRO A 178 8.52 4.85 -9.81
CA PRO A 178 7.43 4.14 -10.47
C PRO A 178 7.83 2.68 -10.75
N SER A 179 7.07 1.72 -10.21
CA SER A 179 7.40 0.29 -10.33
C SER A 179 7.50 -0.12 -11.81
N SER A 180 8.72 -0.40 -12.27
CA SER A 180 8.93 -1.26 -13.43
C SER A 180 8.49 -2.67 -13.04
N PRO A 181 7.84 -3.45 -13.93
CA PRO A 181 7.61 -4.85 -13.63
C PRO A 181 8.97 -5.51 -13.34
N PRO A 182 9.10 -6.31 -12.27
CA PRO A 182 10.28 -7.14 -12.11
C PRO A 182 10.41 -8.01 -13.36
N SER A 183 11.63 -8.23 -13.84
CA SER A 183 11.87 -9.23 -14.87
C SER A 183 11.27 -10.54 -14.37
N PRO A 184 10.45 -11.25 -15.17
CA PRO A 184 9.91 -12.52 -14.74
C PRO A 184 11.05 -13.46 -14.34
N TRP A 185 10.89 -14.21 -13.24
CA TRP A 185 11.90 -15.17 -12.77
C TRP A 185 12.23 -16.25 -13.82
N TRP A 186 11.32 -16.50 -14.79
CA TRP A 186 11.54 -17.37 -15.94
C TRP A 186 12.29 -16.70 -17.10
N ALA A 187 12.38 -15.37 -17.13
CA ALA A 187 13.14 -14.64 -18.16
C ALA A 187 14.66 -14.80 -18.01
N SER A 188 15.12 -15.19 -16.81
CA SER A 188 16.50 -15.61 -16.54
C SER A 188 16.81 -17.04 -16.97
N ALA A 189 15.79 -17.89 -17.17
CA ALA A 189 15.98 -19.31 -17.48
C ALA A 189 16.06 -19.61 -18.99
N THR A 190 15.81 -18.63 -19.87
CA THR A 190 15.60 -18.88 -21.32
C THR A 190 16.49 -18.06 -22.24
N ARG A 191 17.54 -17.39 -21.74
CA ARG A 191 18.55 -16.80 -22.62
C ARG A 191 19.72 -17.77 -22.78
N PRO A 192 19.76 -18.58 -23.86
CA PRO A 192 21.01 -19.23 -24.22
C PRO A 192 22.08 -18.14 -24.42
N PRO A 193 23.33 -18.36 -23.98
CA PRO A 193 24.40 -17.40 -24.17
C PRO A 193 24.51 -17.07 -25.67
N ARG A 194 24.44 -15.77 -25.98
CA ARG A 194 24.49 -15.21 -27.35
C ARG A 194 25.81 -15.48 -28.10
N SER A 195 26.75 -16.21 -27.50
CA SER A 195 28.04 -16.55 -28.09
C SER A 195 28.01 -17.76 -29.03
N CYS A 196 26.93 -18.55 -29.11
CA CYS A 196 26.92 -19.78 -29.92
C CYS A 196 26.38 -19.64 -31.36
N TRP A 197 25.91 -18.47 -31.79
CA TRP A 197 25.43 -18.27 -33.16
C TRP A 197 26.44 -17.49 -34.03
N ARG A 198 27.67 -18.00 -34.15
CA ARG A 198 28.53 -17.64 -35.27
C ARG A 198 28.24 -18.61 -36.41
N ARG A 199 27.44 -18.15 -37.38
CA ARG A 199 27.23 -18.79 -38.69
C ARG A 199 28.59 -19.24 -39.26
N ARG A 200 28.85 -20.55 -39.28
CA ARG A 200 29.76 -21.13 -40.29
C ARG A 200 28.89 -21.54 -41.47
N SER A 201 28.84 -20.66 -42.46
CA SER A 201 28.50 -21.00 -43.84
C SER A 201 29.60 -21.93 -44.38
N GLY A 202 29.41 -23.24 -44.20
CA GLY A 202 30.26 -24.28 -44.78
C GLY A 202 29.36 -25.31 -45.44
N ARG A 203 29.52 -25.47 -46.76
CA ARG A 203 28.81 -26.43 -47.62
C ARG A 203 28.73 -27.81 -46.98
N CYS A 204 27.53 -28.35 -46.87
CA CYS A 204 27.33 -29.77 -46.58
C CYS A 204 27.34 -30.52 -47.93
N SER A 205 28.52 -31.01 -48.33
CA SER A 205 28.65 -31.98 -49.42
C SER A 205 28.42 -33.39 -48.87
N SER A 206 27.74 -34.19 -49.68
CA SER A 206 27.31 -35.57 -49.47
C SER A 206 28.37 -36.55 -48.95
N ARG A 207 27.97 -37.47 -48.06
CA ARG A 207 28.12 -38.93 -48.26
C ARG A 207 27.46 -39.75 -47.14
N ARG A 208 26.90 -40.89 -47.54
CA ARG A 208 26.28 -41.95 -46.73
C ARG A 208 27.28 -42.61 -45.79
N SER A 209 26.83 -42.97 -44.58
CA SER A 209 26.89 -44.34 -44.02
C SER A 209 26.86 -44.32 -42.48
N SER A 210 26.05 -45.25 -41.96
CA SER A 210 25.94 -45.89 -40.65
C SER A 210 26.85 -45.53 -39.46
N ALA A 211 26.23 -45.66 -38.28
CA ALA A 211 26.78 -45.98 -36.96
C ALA A 211 27.40 -44.85 -36.10
N ALA A 212 26.75 -44.67 -34.95
CA ALA A 212 27.24 -44.21 -33.64
C ALA A 212 28.50 -43.31 -33.59
N VAL A 213 28.31 -42.04 -33.22
CA VAL A 213 29.33 -41.27 -32.48
C VAL A 213 28.65 -40.47 -31.37
N VAL A 214 28.79 -40.98 -30.16
CA VAL A 214 28.65 -40.23 -28.91
C VAL A 214 29.78 -39.20 -28.86
N LEU A 215 29.49 -37.91 -28.72
CA LEU A 215 30.49 -36.91 -28.33
C LEU A 215 29.94 -35.99 -27.24
N ARG A 216 30.26 -36.37 -26.00
CA ARG A 216 30.40 -35.48 -24.84
C ARG A 216 31.51 -34.47 -25.14
N CYS A 217 31.21 -33.17 -25.04
CA CYS A 217 32.22 -32.14 -24.82
C CYS A 217 31.69 -31.08 -23.85
N CYS A 218 31.70 -31.40 -22.54
CA CYS A 218 31.82 -30.39 -21.48
C CYS A 218 32.96 -30.86 -20.57
N GLY A 219 34.14 -30.27 -20.75
CA GLY A 219 35.25 -30.38 -19.81
C GLY A 219 35.39 -29.07 -19.02
N PRO A 220 35.65 -29.11 -17.70
CA PRO A 220 35.97 -27.92 -16.93
C PRO A 220 37.45 -27.58 -17.09
N SER A 221 37.79 -26.31 -17.29
CA SER A 221 39.16 -25.84 -17.06
C SER A 221 39.11 -24.71 -16.03
N GLY A 222 39.61 -25.01 -14.84
CA GLY A 222 40.10 -24.01 -13.90
C GLY A 222 41.56 -23.69 -14.22
N SER A 223 41.96 -22.44 -13.97
CA SER A 223 43.24 -22.03 -13.39
C SER A 223 43.41 -20.51 -13.56
N ARG A 224 43.20 -19.77 -12.48
CA ARG A 224 44.23 -19.08 -11.68
C ARG A 224 43.58 -18.56 -10.41
#